data_AF-A0A1E7LAQ2-F1
#
_entry.id   AF-A0A1E7LAQ2-F1
#
_cell.length_a   1.000
_cell.length_b   1.000
_cell.length_c   1.000
_cell.angle_alpha   90.00
_cell.angle_beta   90.00
_cell.angle_gamma   90.00
#
_symmetry.space_group_name_H-M   'P 1'
#
loop_
_entity.id
_entity.type
_entity.pdbx_description
1 polymer ?
#
loop_
_entity_poly.entity_id
_entity_poly.type
_entity_poly.pdbx_seq_one_letter_code
_entity_poly.pdbx_strand_id
1 'polypeptide(L)'
;MLVLSLFFSFLDGWKLRKHSYEEQVEVFLKDLRSGAVTRRGHIDLDPLKYTKLTDKDADRIGEEAGYYRQTFGTKGRWLFLRSADSEDENS
;
A
#
# COMPACT_ATOMS: atom_id res chain seq x y z
N MET A 1 29.65 0.69 10.36
CA MET A 1 29.25 0.96 8.96
C MET A 1 27.73 1.05 8.89
N LEU A 2 27.16 2.25 8.88
CA LEU A 2 25.71 2.51 8.90
C LEU A 2 25.39 3.61 7.87
N VAL A 3 25.55 3.33 6.58
CA VAL A 3 25.25 4.31 5.52
C VAL A 3 24.45 3.72 4.34
N LEU A 4 24.16 2.41 4.30
CA LEU A 4 23.52 1.80 3.12
C LEU A 4 21.99 1.75 3.12
N SER A 5 21.29 2.03 4.22
CA SER A 5 19.82 1.84 4.27
C SER A 5 18.96 3.02 3.79
N LEU A 6 19.54 4.18 3.48
CA LEU A 6 18.77 5.38 3.13
C LEU A 6 18.74 5.70 1.61
N PHE A 7 19.45 4.93 0.78
CA PHE A 7 19.53 5.18 -0.67
C PHE A 7 18.49 4.40 -1.52
N PHE A 8 17.85 3.37 -0.99
CA PHE A 8 16.93 2.54 -1.79
C PHE A 8 15.54 3.16 -2.01
N SER A 9 15.07 4.04 -1.11
CA SER A 9 13.71 4.59 -1.23
C SER A 9 13.51 5.57 -2.38
N PHE A 10 14.57 6.26 -2.84
CA PHE A 10 14.46 7.25 -3.93
C PHE A 10 14.57 6.64 -5.34
N LEU A 11 15.31 5.53 -5.50
CA LEU A 11 15.46 4.85 -6.80
C LEU A 11 14.25 3.97 -7.16
N ASP A 12 13.60 3.34 -6.17
CA ASP A 12 12.37 2.57 -6.41
C ASP A 12 11.22 3.46 -6.92
N GLY A 13 11.09 4.68 -6.40
CA GLY A 13 10.09 5.64 -6.87
C GLY A 13 10.25 6.04 -8.35
N TRP A 14 11.48 6.11 -8.86
CA TRP A 14 11.73 6.40 -10.28
C TRP A 14 11.49 5.16 -11.17
N LYS A 15 11.84 3.95 -10.71
CA LYS A 15 11.51 2.70 -11.43
C LYS A 15 10.00 2.48 -11.54
N LEU A 16 9.23 2.82 -10.51
CA LEU A 16 7.77 2.74 -10.51
C LEU A 16 7.06 3.58 -11.56
N ARG A 17 7.64 4.70 -12.02
CA ARG A 17 7.07 5.43 -13.17
C ARG A 17 7.13 4.66 -14.49
N LYS A 18 8.07 3.73 -14.64
CA LYS A 18 8.20 2.88 -15.83
C LYS A 18 7.38 1.59 -15.72
N HIS A 19 6.87 1.28 -14.53
CA HIS A 19 6.08 0.08 -14.32
C HIS A 19 4.72 0.17 -15.02
N SER A 20 4.28 -0.96 -15.57
CA SER A 20 2.93 -1.13 -16.10
C SER A 20 1.91 -1.06 -14.96
N TYR A 21 0.62 -0.97 -15.30
CA TYR A 21 -0.45 -1.00 -14.29
C TYR A 21 -0.33 -2.27 -13.42
N GLU A 22 -0.17 -3.44 -14.04
CA GLU A 22 -0.08 -4.74 -13.36
C GLU A 22 1.12 -4.80 -12.39
N GLU A 23 2.28 -4.31 -12.82
CA GLU A 23 3.47 -4.26 -11.95
C GLU A 23 3.25 -3.32 -10.75
N GLN A 24 2.52 -2.20 -10.93
CA GLN A 24 2.15 -1.34 -9.81
C GLN A 24 1.16 -2.00 -8.85
N VAL A 25 0.23 -2.83 -9.35
CA VAL A 25 -0.69 -3.63 -8.53
C VAL A 25 0.11 -4.61 -7.66
N GLU A 26 1.09 -5.32 -8.24
CA GLU A 26 1.92 -6.27 -7.49
C GLU A 26 2.72 -5.58 -6.38
N VAL A 27 3.34 -4.43 -6.68
CA VAL A 27 4.08 -3.65 -5.68
C VAL A 27 3.13 -3.13 -4.61
N PHE A 28 1.96 -2.63 -5.00
CA PHE A 28 0.93 -2.18 -4.06
C PHE A 28 0.49 -3.31 -3.12
N LEU A 29 0.19 -4.50 -3.63
CA LEU A 29 -0.19 -5.66 -2.82
C LEU A 29 0.94 -6.11 -1.89
N LYS A 30 2.18 -6.06 -2.36
CA LYS A 30 3.35 -6.37 -1.54
C LYS A 30 3.49 -5.36 -0.41
N ASP A 31 3.33 -4.08 -0.69
CA ASP A 31 3.41 -3.01 0.31
C ASP A 31 2.22 -3.05 1.28
N LEU A 32 1.04 -3.48 0.82
CA LEU A 32 -0.14 -3.72 1.66
C LEU A 32 0.12 -4.86 2.66
N ARG A 33 0.70 -5.98 2.20
CA ARG A 33 0.97 -7.16 3.04
C ARG A 33 2.18 -7.01 3.96
N SER A 34 3.23 -6.32 3.50
CA SER A 34 4.48 -6.13 4.23
C SER A 34 4.57 -4.78 4.95
N GLY A 35 3.58 -3.93 4.74
CA GLY A 35 3.54 -2.56 5.24
C GLY A 35 3.61 -2.49 6.76
N ALA A 36 4.40 -1.54 7.26
CA ALA A 36 4.49 -1.29 8.68
C ALA A 36 3.14 -0.77 9.21
N VAL A 37 2.55 -1.53 10.12
CA VAL A 37 1.30 -1.16 10.77
C VAL A 37 1.56 0.01 11.72
N THR A 38 0.82 1.10 11.54
CA THR A 38 0.85 2.26 12.44
C THR A 38 0.32 1.87 13.83
N ARG A 39 0.54 2.72 14.84
CA ARG A 39 0.00 2.51 16.21
C ARG A 39 -1.52 2.30 16.27
N ARG A 40 -2.26 2.66 15.22
CA ARG A 40 -3.71 2.52 15.12
C ARG A 40 -4.16 1.31 14.30
N GLY A 41 -3.25 0.42 13.89
CA GLY A 41 -3.60 -0.75 13.08
C GLY A 41 -3.65 -0.50 11.57
N HIS A 42 -3.33 0.71 11.10
CA HIS A 42 -3.43 1.08 9.68
C HIS A 42 -2.09 0.91 8.97
N ILE A 43 -2.11 0.43 7.74
CA ILE A 43 -0.99 0.48 6.81
C ILE A 43 -1.08 1.81 6.05
N ASP A 44 -0.02 2.62 6.13
CA ASP A 44 0.07 3.91 5.47
C ASP A 44 0.84 3.79 4.15
N LEU A 45 0.14 4.02 3.03
CA LEU A 45 0.69 3.99 1.68
C LEU A 45 0.64 5.39 1.05
N ASP A 46 1.71 5.75 0.33
CA ASP A 46 1.80 7.01 -0.40
C ASP A 46 1.20 6.87 -1.82
N PRO A 47 0.09 7.55 -2.14
CA PRO A 47 -0.51 7.50 -3.48
C PRO A 47 0.45 7.96 -4.58
N LEU A 48 1.38 8.88 -4.27
CA LEU A 48 2.32 9.42 -5.25
C LEU A 48 3.33 8.37 -5.74
N LYS A 49 3.50 7.28 -4.98
CA LYS A 49 4.32 6.13 -5.37
C LYS A 49 3.67 5.32 -6.51
N TYR A 50 2.34 5.32 -6.59
CA TYR A 50 1.56 4.50 -7.52
C TYR A 50 0.93 5.36 -8.61
N THR A 51 1.77 5.91 -9.48
CA THR A 51 1.34 6.88 -10.50
C THR A 51 0.31 6.37 -11.52
N LYS A 52 0.09 5.06 -11.59
CA LYS A 52 -0.87 4.40 -12.50
C LYS A 52 -2.11 3.88 -11.76
N LEU A 53 -2.10 3.87 -10.43
CA LEU A 53 -3.26 3.47 -9.63
C LEU A 53 -4.05 4.73 -9.25
N THR A 54 -5.36 4.67 -9.45
CA THR A 54 -6.27 5.68 -8.91
C THR A 54 -6.70 5.31 -7.50
N ASP A 55 -7.29 6.27 -6.79
CA ASP A 55 -7.96 6.02 -5.52
C ASP A 55 -8.95 4.85 -5.61
N LYS A 56 -9.72 4.75 -6.70
CA LYS A 56 -10.68 3.65 -6.92
C LYS A 56 -10.00 2.31 -7.14
N ASP A 57 -8.86 2.30 -7.82
CA ASP A 57 -8.07 1.07 -7.99
C ASP A 57 -7.54 0.59 -6.65
N ALA A 58 -7.01 1.51 -5.84
CA ALA A 58 -6.49 1.19 -4.52
C ALA A 58 -7.58 0.66 -3.58
N ASP A 59 -8.78 1.24 -3.63
CA ASP A 59 -9.94 0.78 -2.87
C ASP A 59 -10.32 -0.66 -3.29
N ARG A 60 -10.47 -0.90 -4.61
CA ARG A 60 -10.83 -2.20 -5.16
C ARG A 60 -9.79 -3.28 -4.88
N ILE A 61 -8.52 -3.00 -5.17
CA ILE A 61 -7.42 -3.96 -4.96
C ILE A 61 -7.22 -4.22 -3.47
N GLY A 62 -7.37 -3.19 -2.63
CA GLY A 62 -7.35 -3.33 -1.18
C GLY A 62 -8.45 -4.27 -0.69
N GLU A 63 -9.69 -4.04 -1.14
CA GLU A 63 -10.86 -4.85 -0.79
C GLU A 63 -10.71 -6.31 -1.25
N GLU A 64 -10.28 -6.53 -2.49
CA GLU A 64 -9.96 -7.86 -3.03
C GLU A 64 -8.88 -8.58 -2.21
N ALA A 65 -7.96 -7.83 -1.59
CA ALA A 65 -6.90 -8.36 -0.74
C ALA A 65 -7.30 -8.49 0.75
N GLY A 66 -8.54 -8.16 1.13
CA GLY A 66 -9.03 -8.22 2.51
C GLY A 66 -8.67 -6.99 3.36
N TYR A 67 -8.52 -5.82 2.73
CA TYR A 67 -8.24 -4.56 3.40
C TYR A 67 -9.30 -3.50 3.06
N TYR A 68 -9.59 -2.63 4.02
CA TYR A 68 -10.50 -1.49 3.84
C TYR A 68 -9.74 -0.17 3.92
N ARG A 69 -9.95 0.73 2.96
CA ARG A 69 -9.32 2.06 2.99
C ARG A 69 -10.09 3.01 3.90
N GLN A 70 -9.39 3.61 4.85
CA GLN A 70 -9.90 4.72 5.64
C GLN A 70 -9.69 6.05 4.92
N THR A 71 -10.79 6.75 4.65
CA THR A 71 -10.79 8.07 3.97
C THR A 71 -10.73 9.26 4.94
N PHE A 72 -10.91 9.01 6.25
CA PHE A 72 -10.92 10.03 7.30
C PHE A 72 -9.55 10.13 8.00
N GLY A 73 -8.99 11.34 8.08
CA GLY A 73 -7.92 11.66 9.03
C GLY A 73 -6.53 11.99 8.45
N THR A 74 -6.25 11.69 7.18
CA THR A 74 -4.97 12.05 6.53
C THR A 74 -5.19 12.48 5.09
N LYS A 75 -5.00 13.78 4.83
CA LYS A 75 -5.04 14.33 3.47
C LYS A 75 -3.87 13.78 2.66
N GLY A 76 -4.17 13.13 1.54
CA GLY A 76 -3.15 12.68 0.57
C GLY A 76 -2.41 11.38 0.93
N ARG A 77 -2.92 10.58 1.88
CA ARG A 77 -2.39 9.25 2.21
C ARG A 77 -3.47 8.20 2.05
N TRP A 78 -3.09 7.00 1.64
CA TRP A 78 -3.99 5.85 1.65
C TRP A 78 -3.73 5.05 2.92
N LEU A 79 -4.70 5.06 3.82
CA LEU A 79 -4.67 4.27 5.05
C LEU A 79 -5.50 3.01 4.85
N PHE A 80 -4.91 1.85 5.01
CA PHE A 80 -5.61 0.57 4.90
C PHE A 80 -5.67 -0.13 6.25
N LEU A 81 -6.85 -0.62 6.61
CA LEU A 81 -7.06 -1.47 7.78
C LEU A 81 -7.31 -2.89 7.28
N ARG A 82 -6.74 -3.90 7.96
CA ARG A 82 -7.05 -5.29 7.65
C ARG A 82 -8.50 -5.59 8.08
N SER A 83 -9.31 -6.13 7.17
CA SER A 83 -10.68 -6.54 7.47
C SER A 83 -10.65 -7.75 8.41
N ALA A 84 -11.34 -7.67 9.55
CA ALA A 84 -11.45 -8.76 10.52
C ALA A 84 -12.08 -10.03 9.90
N ASP A 85 -12.95 -9.84 8.91
CA ASP A 85 -13.62 -10.91 8.16
C ASP A 85 -12.65 -11.79 7.33
N SER A 86 -11.37 -11.43 7.21
CA SER A 86 -10.37 -12.30 6.57
C SER A 86 -9.86 -13.44 7.46
N GLU A 87 -10.28 -13.50 8.73
CA GLU A 87 -9.98 -14.59 9.67
C GLU A 87 -11.11 -15.61 9.82
N ASP A 88 -12.29 -15.40 9.21
CA ASP A 88 -13.49 -16.25 9.38
C ASP A 88 -13.70 -17.30 8.28
N GLU A 89 -12.65 -17.71 7.56
CA GLU A 89 -12.68 -18.86 6.64
C GLU A 89 -11.77 -20.03 7.10
N ASN A 90 -11.52 -20.16 8.41
CA ASN A 90 -10.82 -21.33 8.93
C ASN A 90 -11.15 -21.66 10.41
N SER A 91 -12.44 -21.85 10.72
CA SER A 91 -12.88 -22.52 11.96
C SER A 91 -13.57 -23.84 11.65
#